data_AF-A0A1G6SWZ0-F1
#
_entry.id   AF-A0A1G6SWZ0-F1
#
_cell.length_a   1.000
_cell.length_b   1.000
_cell.length_c   1.000
_cell.angle_alpha   90.00
_cell.angle_beta   90.00
_cell.angle_gamma   90.00
#
_symmetry.space_group_name_H-M   'P 1'
#
loop_
_entity.id
_entity.type
_entity.pdbx_description
1 polymer ?
#
loop_
_entity_poly.entity_id
_entity_poly.type
_entity_poly.pdbx_seq_one_letter_code
_entity_poly.pdbx_strand_id
1 'polypeptide(L)'
;MIIRRFYPYRMRTGEVQTFGSRVLKSIESFDLAGLMLLVLFNKLKDSVELLTQVLVKYQEIEKTKALKASDEVRGNAFLAFRKSLASIALRRNKEKATLANKLLDFIRQYGWDIQNMTYAEESSHLTDLIKNIKASPEQMAAIAALGLTDHLEEIQVAQQEFEAILMDRDQSDASQLEINGSNTSKVVKP
;
A
#
# COMPACT_ATOMS: atom_id res chain seq x y z
N MET A 1 5.24 -43.71 4.15
CA MET A 1 6.04 -42.76 3.35
C MET A 1 7.20 -42.28 4.22
N ILE A 2 8.43 -42.67 3.91
CA ILE A 2 9.62 -42.27 4.68
C ILE A 2 10.21 -41.04 3.99
N ILE A 3 10.18 -39.88 4.65
CA ILE A 3 10.80 -38.65 4.15
C ILE A 3 12.32 -38.86 4.20
N ARG A 4 12.95 -39.10 3.03
CA ARG A 4 14.37 -39.45 2.96
C ARG A 4 15.31 -38.27 3.19
N ARG A 5 14.90 -37.02 2.91
CA ARG A 5 15.67 -35.78 3.14
C ARG A 5 14.74 -34.59 3.36
N PHE A 6 14.92 -33.85 4.45
CA PHE A 6 14.19 -32.62 4.78
C PHE A 6 15.20 -31.52 5.08
N TYR A 7 15.12 -30.40 4.35
CA TYR A 7 16.08 -29.29 4.43
C TYR A 7 15.39 -27.98 4.87
N PRO A 8 15.11 -27.81 6.17
CA PRO A 8 14.36 -26.66 6.67
C PRO A 8 15.08 -25.32 6.42
N TYR A 9 16.41 -25.32 6.34
CA TYR A 9 17.22 -24.12 6.06
C TYR A 9 17.12 -23.61 4.62
N ARG A 10 16.47 -24.35 3.70
CA ARG A 10 16.22 -23.91 2.32
C ARG A 10 14.85 -23.28 2.14
N MET A 11 14.00 -23.34 3.15
CA MET A 11 12.66 -22.79 3.11
C MET A 11 12.70 -21.28 3.38
N ARG A 12 11.87 -20.53 2.67
CA ARG A 12 11.59 -19.14 3.04
C ARG A 12 10.86 -19.10 4.37
N THR A 13 10.98 -18.00 5.10
CA THR A 13 10.37 -17.85 6.44
C THR A 13 8.86 -18.14 6.45
N GLY A 14 8.13 -17.72 5.41
CA GLY A 14 6.69 -18.05 5.26
C GLY A 14 6.41 -19.53 4.96
N GLU A 15 7.31 -20.23 4.27
CA GLU A 15 7.20 -21.67 4.03
C GLU A 15 7.44 -22.47 5.31
N VAL A 16 8.39 -22.02 6.15
CA VAL A 16 8.63 -22.60 7.49
C VAL A 16 7.39 -22.45 8.36
N GLN A 17 6.75 -21.28 8.35
CA GLN A 17 5.50 -21.06 9.09
C GLN A 17 4.37 -21.97 8.58
N THR A 18 4.16 -22.02 7.26
CA THR A 18 3.11 -22.85 6.66
C THR A 18 3.33 -24.33 6.95
N PHE A 19 4.57 -24.80 6.88
CA PHE A 19 4.94 -26.15 7.22
C PHE A 19 4.64 -26.45 8.69
N GLY A 20 5.09 -25.58 9.61
CA GLY A 20 4.85 -25.73 11.05
C GLY A 20 3.35 -25.79 11.39
N SER A 21 2.54 -24.91 10.82
CA SER A 21 1.08 -24.92 11.01
C SER A 21 0.42 -26.20 10.47
N ARG A 22 0.88 -26.72 9.33
CA ARG A 22 0.39 -27.99 8.79
C ARG A 22 0.74 -29.16 9.69
N VAL A 23 1.97 -29.20 10.21
CA VAL A 23 2.42 -30.24 11.14
C VAL A 23 1.58 -30.21 12.43
N LEU A 24 1.36 -29.03 13.01
CA LEU A 24 0.51 -28.89 14.19
C LEU A 24 -0.91 -29.41 13.93
N LYS A 25 -1.53 -28.97 12.83
CA LYS A 25 -2.89 -29.38 12.44
C LYS A 25 -3.01 -30.89 12.19
N SER A 26 -1.97 -31.52 11.63
CA SER A 26 -1.94 -32.97 11.41
C SER A 26 -1.75 -33.77 12.69
N ILE A 27 -1.12 -33.20 13.72
CA ILE A 27 -0.78 -33.91 14.96
C ILE A 27 -1.86 -33.70 16.04
N GLU A 28 -2.58 -32.58 15.99
CA GLU A 28 -3.63 -32.22 16.97
C GLU A 28 -4.76 -33.25 17.09
N SER A 29 -5.00 -34.08 16.06
CA SER A 29 -6.03 -35.13 16.08
C SER A 29 -5.65 -36.41 16.87
N PHE A 30 -4.40 -36.53 17.33
CA PHE A 30 -3.92 -37.73 18.04
C PHE A 30 -3.96 -37.55 19.57
N ASP A 31 -3.94 -38.66 20.31
CA ASP A 31 -3.77 -38.63 21.78
C ASP A 31 -2.32 -38.29 22.14
N LEU A 32 -2.03 -37.00 22.24
CA LEU A 32 -0.69 -36.47 22.51
C LEU A 32 -0.19 -36.77 23.92
N ALA A 33 -1.10 -36.94 24.88
CA ALA A 33 -0.75 -37.28 26.25
C ALA A 33 -0.34 -38.75 26.35
N GLY A 34 -1.15 -39.65 25.77
CA GLY A 34 -0.83 -41.08 25.71
C GLY A 34 0.44 -41.38 24.90
N LEU A 35 0.72 -40.58 23.86
CA LEU A 35 1.94 -40.68 23.05
C LEU A 35 3.16 -39.97 23.67
N MET A 36 3.01 -39.32 24.83
CA MET A 36 4.06 -38.51 25.48
C MET A 36 4.63 -37.39 24.60
N LEU A 37 3.85 -36.90 23.63
CA LEU A 37 4.25 -35.86 22.67
C LEU A 37 3.82 -34.45 23.09
N LEU A 38 3.01 -34.32 24.14
CA LEU A 38 2.42 -33.04 24.56
C LEU A 38 3.45 -31.91 24.75
N VAL A 39 4.60 -32.21 25.35
CA VAL A 39 5.68 -31.22 25.57
C VAL A 39 6.29 -30.74 24.26
N LEU A 40 6.53 -31.66 23.31
CA LEU A 40 7.10 -31.33 22.00
C LEU A 40 6.08 -30.57 21.13
N PHE A 41 4.82 -30.96 21.20
CA PHE A 41 3.72 -30.27 20.54
C PHE A 41 3.61 -28.82 21.00
N ASN A 42 3.61 -28.58 22.32
CA ASN A 42 3.54 -27.23 22.87
C ASN A 42 4.74 -26.38 22.45
N LYS A 43 5.97 -26.93 22.52
CA LYS A 43 7.17 -26.21 22.04
C LYS A 43 7.07 -25.81 20.57
N LEU A 44 6.57 -26.72 19.71
CA LEU A 44 6.38 -26.42 18.30
C LEU A 44 5.29 -25.36 18.11
N LYS A 45 4.18 -25.48 18.84
CA LYS A 45 3.07 -24.53 18.82
C LYS A 45 3.54 -23.13 19.17
N ASP A 46 4.22 -22.97 20.31
CA ASP A 46 4.75 -21.69 20.78
C ASP A 46 5.71 -21.07 19.74
N SER A 47 6.56 -21.90 19.13
CA SER A 47 7.52 -21.46 18.11
C SER A 47 6.83 -20.99 16.81
N VAL A 48 5.80 -21.72 16.36
CA VAL A 48 5.02 -21.36 15.16
C VAL A 48 4.17 -20.13 15.42
N GLU A 49 3.59 -19.98 16.61
CA GLU A 49 2.86 -18.78 17.02
C GLU A 49 3.77 -17.56 17.07
N LEU A 50 4.95 -17.67 17.70
CA LEU A 50 5.95 -16.60 17.71
C LEU A 50 6.37 -16.21 16.28
N LEU A 51 6.66 -17.19 15.43
CA LEU A 51 7.02 -16.94 14.03
C LEU A 51 5.90 -16.23 13.27
N THR A 52 4.65 -16.63 13.50
CA THR A 52 3.47 -16.00 12.90
C THR A 52 3.34 -14.54 13.33
N GLN A 53 3.48 -14.26 14.63
CA GLN A 53 3.42 -12.88 15.15
C GLN A 53 4.53 -11.98 14.57
N VAL A 54 5.75 -12.50 14.46
CA VAL A 54 6.89 -11.75 13.90
C VAL A 54 6.69 -11.50 12.40
N LEU A 55 6.18 -12.49 11.66
CA LEU A 55 5.92 -12.34 10.23
C LEU A 55 4.86 -11.28 9.94
N VAL A 56 3.78 -11.22 10.72
CA VAL A 56 2.74 -10.18 10.60
C VAL A 56 3.36 -8.79 10.77
N LYS A 57 4.14 -8.57 11.84
CA LYS A 57 4.83 -7.29 12.08
C LYS A 57 5.77 -6.92 10.93
N TYR A 58 6.50 -7.90 10.38
CA TYR A 58 7.41 -7.65 9.27
C TYR A 58 6.67 -7.25 8.00
N GLN A 59 5.53 -7.90 7.70
CA GLN A 59 4.66 -7.54 6.59
C GLN A 59 4.07 -6.13 6.75
N GLU A 60 3.62 -5.76 7.95
CA GLU A 60 3.14 -4.40 8.24
C GLU A 60 4.21 -3.33 8.00
N ILE A 61 5.46 -3.61 8.39
CA ILE A 61 6.60 -2.71 8.16
C ILE A 61 6.85 -2.56 6.65
N GLU A 62 6.86 -3.65 5.89
CA GLU A 62 7.08 -3.58 4.44
C GLU A 62 5.94 -2.84 3.73
N LYS A 63 4.68 -3.09 4.11
CA LYS A 63 3.52 -2.35 3.59
C LYS A 63 3.58 -0.87 3.92
N THR A 64 3.96 -0.51 5.14
CA THR A 64 4.13 0.89 5.54
C THR A 64 5.24 1.57 4.74
N LYS A 65 6.34 0.86 4.47
CA LYS A 65 7.42 1.37 3.60
C LYS A 65 6.96 1.55 2.16
N ALA A 66 6.24 0.57 1.61
CA ALA A 66 5.70 0.63 0.25
C ALA A 66 4.71 1.80 0.10
N LEU A 67 3.83 2.00 1.08
CA LEU A 67 2.89 3.11 1.09
C LEU A 67 3.60 4.47 1.12
N LYS A 68 4.63 4.63 1.98
CA LYS A 68 5.44 5.86 2.02
C LYS A 68 6.19 6.12 0.72
N ALA A 69 6.75 5.09 0.10
CA ALA A 69 7.45 5.24 -1.17
C ALA A 69 6.49 5.64 -2.29
N SER A 70 5.29 5.05 -2.31
CA SER A 70 4.23 5.40 -3.27
C SER A 70 3.72 6.83 -3.07
N ASP A 71 3.53 7.24 -1.83
CA ASP A 71 3.19 8.62 -1.45
C ASP A 71 4.23 9.64 -1.94
N GLU A 72 5.52 9.34 -1.75
CA GLU A 72 6.61 10.18 -2.23
C GLU A 72 6.62 10.30 -3.76
N VAL A 73 6.40 9.20 -4.50
CA VAL A 73 6.30 9.22 -5.96
C VAL A 73 5.13 10.09 -6.41
N ARG A 74 3.96 9.95 -5.78
CA ARG A 74 2.77 10.76 -6.06
C ARG A 74 3.01 12.24 -5.81
N GLY A 75 3.54 12.60 -4.63
CA GLY A 75 3.84 13.98 -4.28
C GLY A 75 4.86 14.60 -5.25
N ASN A 76 5.87 13.82 -5.67
CA ASN A 76 6.85 14.24 -6.65
C ASN A 76 6.24 14.45 -8.05
N ALA A 77 5.34 13.58 -8.51
CA ALA A 77 4.65 13.73 -9.79
C ALA A 77 3.83 15.02 -9.85
N PHE A 78 3.05 15.30 -8.79
CA PHE A 78 2.31 16.57 -8.68
C PHE A 78 3.25 17.78 -8.66
N LEU A 79 4.32 17.71 -7.87
CA LEU A 79 5.29 18.79 -7.76
C LEU A 79 6.00 19.06 -9.10
N ALA A 80 6.34 18.00 -9.84
CA ALA A 80 6.95 18.10 -11.16
C ALA A 80 6.03 18.82 -12.15
N PHE A 81 4.76 18.41 -12.22
CA PHE A 81 3.75 19.07 -13.06
C PHE A 81 3.60 20.56 -12.74
N ARG A 82 3.45 20.89 -11.45
CA ARG A 82 3.31 22.28 -11.00
C ARG A 82 4.56 23.12 -11.31
N LYS A 83 5.76 22.57 -11.11
CA LYS A 83 7.03 23.24 -11.43
C LYS A 83 7.21 23.43 -12.93
N SER A 84 6.82 22.45 -13.74
CA SER A 84 6.82 22.56 -15.21
C SER A 84 5.91 23.70 -15.68
N LEU A 85 4.70 23.81 -15.13
CA LEU A 85 3.80 24.93 -15.40
C LEU A 85 4.39 26.28 -14.97
N ALA A 86 4.94 26.36 -13.75
CA ALA A 86 5.58 27.58 -13.25
C ALA A 86 6.76 28.02 -14.12
N SER A 87 7.57 27.07 -14.62
CA SER A 87 8.65 27.34 -15.55
C SER A 87 8.13 27.90 -16.87
N ILE A 88 7.07 27.30 -17.45
CA ILE A 88 6.45 27.78 -18.69
C ILE A 88 5.84 29.16 -18.52
N ALA A 89 5.22 29.45 -17.38
CA ALA A 89 4.61 30.73 -17.07
C ALA A 89 5.60 31.91 -17.11
N LEU A 90 6.91 31.65 -16.92
CA LEU A 90 7.98 32.65 -16.97
C LEU A 90 8.61 32.80 -18.36
N ARG A 91 8.23 31.98 -19.35
CA ARG A 91 8.83 32.04 -20.69
C ARG A 91 8.38 33.28 -21.47
N ARG A 92 9.22 33.71 -22.41
CA ARG A 92 8.93 34.86 -23.29
C ARG A 92 7.74 34.66 -24.22
N ASN A 93 7.37 33.41 -24.52
CA ASN A 93 6.20 33.11 -25.33
C ASN A 93 4.94 33.42 -24.50
N LYS A 94 4.31 34.57 -24.78
CA LYS A 94 3.17 35.07 -24.02
C LYS A 94 1.96 34.13 -24.08
N GLU A 95 1.70 33.49 -25.21
CA GLU A 95 0.57 32.56 -25.35
C GLU A 95 0.72 31.36 -24.41
N LYS A 96 1.90 30.71 -24.45
CA LYS A 96 2.20 29.59 -23.54
C LYS A 96 2.23 30.03 -22.09
N ALA A 97 2.77 31.22 -21.80
CA ALA A 97 2.79 31.75 -20.45
C ALA A 97 1.38 32.00 -19.91
N THR A 98 0.46 32.55 -20.72
CA THR A 98 -0.93 32.78 -20.31
C THR A 98 -1.67 31.46 -20.06
N LEU A 99 -1.49 30.45 -20.92
CA LEU A 99 -2.07 29.12 -20.71
C LEU A 99 -1.56 28.47 -19.40
N ALA A 100 -0.26 28.54 -19.16
CA ALA A 100 0.33 28.00 -17.94
C ALA A 100 -0.16 28.72 -16.67
N ASN A 101 -0.29 30.05 -16.70
CA ASN A 101 -0.83 30.81 -15.57
C ASN A 101 -2.29 30.45 -15.28
N LYS A 102 -3.13 30.31 -16.33
CA LYS A 102 -4.52 29.83 -16.16
C LYS A 102 -4.58 28.46 -15.50
N LEU A 103 -3.73 27.52 -15.92
CA LEU A 103 -3.65 26.19 -15.31
C LEU A 103 -3.17 26.25 -13.86
N LEU A 104 -2.19 27.10 -13.54
CA LEU A 104 -1.73 27.30 -12.16
C LEU A 104 -2.84 27.88 -11.27
N ASP A 105 -3.61 28.84 -11.79
CA ASP A 105 -4.74 29.42 -11.06
C ASP A 105 -5.87 28.41 -10.88
N PHE A 106 -6.06 27.50 -11.84
CA PHE A 106 -6.98 26.37 -11.69
C PHE A 106 -6.50 25.41 -10.58
N ILE A 107 -5.23 25.01 -10.58
CA ILE A 107 -4.64 24.13 -9.56
C ILE A 107 -4.77 24.75 -8.15
N ARG A 108 -4.57 26.07 -8.02
CA ARG A 108 -4.70 26.77 -6.73
C ARG A 108 -6.06 26.61 -6.05
N GLN A 109 -7.12 26.32 -6.80
CA GLN A 109 -8.46 26.10 -6.26
C GLN A 109 -8.56 24.79 -5.47
N TYR A 110 -7.72 23.81 -5.80
CA TYR A 110 -7.66 22.51 -5.13
C TYR A 110 -6.62 22.51 -4.00
N GLY A 111 -5.57 23.30 -4.15
CA GLY A 111 -4.52 23.46 -3.16
C GLY A 111 -3.17 23.68 -3.82
N TRP A 112 -2.37 24.60 -3.28
CA TRP A 112 -1.04 24.86 -3.84
C TRP A 112 -0.01 23.80 -3.44
N ASP A 113 -0.17 23.25 -2.22
CA ASP A 113 0.74 22.29 -1.59
C ASP A 113 0.01 20.98 -1.27
N ILE A 114 -0.73 20.45 -2.25
CA ILE A 114 -1.51 19.21 -2.11
C ILE A 114 -0.63 18.04 -1.66
N GLN A 115 0.63 17.99 -2.11
CA GLN A 115 1.61 16.96 -1.75
C GLN A 115 2.03 16.94 -0.26
N ASN A 116 1.64 17.95 0.52
CA ASN A 116 1.95 18.04 1.95
C ASN A 116 0.72 17.76 2.83
N MET A 117 -0.43 17.43 2.23
CA MET A 117 -1.67 17.16 2.95
C MET A 117 -1.67 15.75 3.56
N THR A 118 -2.70 15.43 4.35
CA THR A 118 -2.88 14.05 4.80
C THR A 118 -3.27 13.15 3.63
N TYR A 119 -3.06 11.82 3.73
CA TYR A 119 -3.36 10.88 2.64
C TYR A 119 -4.80 10.98 2.13
N ALA A 120 -5.76 11.19 3.02
CA ALA A 120 -7.17 11.30 2.65
C ALA A 120 -7.45 12.61 1.89
N GLU A 121 -6.92 13.72 2.38
CA GLU A 121 -7.07 15.03 1.75
C GLU A 121 -6.34 15.09 0.40
N GLU A 122 -5.09 14.65 0.34
CA GLU A 122 -4.30 14.62 -0.89
C GLU A 122 -5.00 13.78 -1.96
N SER A 123 -5.45 12.57 -1.62
CA SER A 123 -6.18 11.72 -2.56
C SER A 123 -7.47 12.37 -3.05
N SER A 124 -8.26 12.99 -2.16
CA SER A 124 -9.48 13.68 -2.55
C SER A 124 -9.18 14.82 -3.53
N HIS A 125 -8.23 15.70 -3.18
CA HIS A 125 -7.89 16.87 -3.97
C HIS A 125 -7.24 16.50 -5.32
N LEU A 126 -6.33 15.52 -5.36
CA LEU A 126 -5.72 15.06 -6.61
C LEU A 126 -6.74 14.38 -7.52
N THR A 127 -7.57 13.48 -6.98
CA THR A 127 -8.59 12.80 -7.78
C THR A 127 -9.58 13.79 -8.37
N ASP A 128 -10.03 14.78 -7.58
CA ASP A 128 -10.90 15.84 -8.08
C ASP A 128 -10.19 16.76 -9.09
N LEU A 129 -8.93 17.13 -8.86
CA LEU A 129 -8.14 17.92 -9.80
C LEU A 129 -8.03 17.22 -11.15
N ILE A 130 -7.58 15.96 -11.17
CA ILE A 130 -7.41 15.16 -12.39
C ILE A 130 -8.75 15.03 -13.12
N LYS A 131 -9.82 14.71 -12.38
CA LYS A 131 -11.17 14.58 -12.93
C LYS A 131 -11.64 15.88 -13.59
N ASN A 132 -11.48 17.01 -12.92
CA ASN A 132 -11.94 18.30 -13.41
C ASN A 132 -11.09 18.84 -14.57
N ILE A 133 -9.78 18.55 -14.58
CA ILE A 133 -8.92 18.81 -15.75
C ILE A 133 -9.46 18.03 -16.95
N LYS A 134 -9.67 16.70 -16.80
CA LYS A 134 -10.13 15.84 -17.90
C LYS A 134 -11.54 16.17 -18.37
N ALA A 135 -12.41 16.61 -17.47
CA ALA A 135 -13.77 17.03 -17.80
C ALA A 135 -13.82 18.39 -18.53
N SER A 136 -12.75 19.18 -18.47
CA SER A 136 -12.66 20.48 -19.13
C SER A 136 -11.88 20.41 -20.44
N PRO A 137 -12.54 20.55 -21.61
CA PRO A 137 -11.84 20.57 -22.89
C PRO A 137 -10.82 21.71 -22.99
N GLU A 138 -11.09 22.86 -22.35
CA GLU A 138 -10.16 23.99 -22.32
C GLU A 138 -8.84 23.61 -21.62
N GLN A 139 -8.93 22.95 -20.45
CA GLN A 139 -7.75 22.57 -19.68
C GLN A 139 -6.96 21.45 -20.37
N MET A 140 -7.64 20.46 -20.95
CA MET A 140 -6.99 19.41 -21.74
C MET A 140 -6.28 19.98 -22.96
N ALA A 141 -6.90 20.91 -23.68
CA ALA A 141 -6.28 21.56 -24.83
C ALA A 141 -5.06 22.40 -24.41
N ALA A 142 -5.14 23.10 -23.27
CA ALA A 142 -4.02 23.85 -22.72
C ALA A 142 -2.84 22.92 -22.36
N ILE A 143 -3.08 21.82 -21.66
CA ILE A 143 -2.06 20.84 -21.29
C ILE A 143 -1.38 20.25 -22.54
N ALA A 144 -2.16 19.89 -23.56
CA ALA A 144 -1.64 19.39 -24.83
C ALA A 144 -0.78 20.44 -25.56
N ALA A 145 -1.24 21.70 -25.63
CA ALA A 145 -0.49 22.80 -26.25
C ALA A 145 0.83 23.13 -25.52
N LEU A 146 0.87 22.88 -24.22
CA LEU A 146 2.06 23.02 -23.39
C LEU A 146 2.99 21.80 -23.45
N GLY A 147 2.54 20.66 -23.99
CA GLY A 147 3.31 19.42 -24.05
C GLY A 147 3.45 18.74 -22.68
N LEU A 148 2.42 18.85 -21.83
CA LEU A 148 2.43 18.32 -20.46
C LEU A 148 1.47 17.14 -20.26
N THR A 149 0.99 16.52 -21.33
CA THR A 149 0.09 15.35 -21.25
C THR A 149 0.71 14.23 -20.42
N ASP A 150 1.98 13.93 -20.65
CA ASP A 150 2.72 12.89 -19.92
C ASP A 150 2.75 13.16 -18.40
N HIS A 151 2.83 14.43 -17.99
CA HIS A 151 2.83 14.78 -16.57
C HIS A 151 1.45 14.54 -15.94
N LEU A 152 0.37 14.81 -16.68
CA LEU A 152 -0.99 14.53 -16.19
C LEU A 152 -1.24 13.02 -16.06
N GLU A 153 -0.72 12.24 -17.01
CA GLU A 153 -0.78 10.77 -16.96
C GLU A 153 0.05 10.22 -15.79
N GLU A 154 1.26 10.75 -15.58
CA GLU A 154 2.13 10.34 -14.46
C GLU A 154 1.47 10.58 -13.09
N ILE A 155 0.84 11.76 -12.89
CA ILE A 155 0.08 12.03 -11.65
C ILE A 155 -1.06 11.01 -11.49
N GLN A 156 -1.79 10.72 -12.57
CA GLN A 156 -2.91 9.80 -12.50
C GLN A 156 -2.46 8.38 -12.13
N VAL A 157 -1.39 7.88 -12.77
CA VAL A 157 -0.84 6.56 -12.48
C VAL A 157 -0.37 6.50 -11.03
N ALA A 158 0.37 7.50 -10.57
CA ALA A 158 0.85 7.54 -9.19
C ALA A 158 -0.30 7.60 -8.16
N GLN A 159 -1.37 8.35 -8.44
CA GLN A 159 -2.57 8.38 -7.58
C GLN A 159 -3.26 7.01 -7.53
N GLN A 160 -3.42 6.34 -8.68
CA GLN A 160 -4.06 5.02 -8.74
C GLN A 160 -3.23 3.94 -8.04
N GLU A 161 -1.91 3.96 -8.20
CA GLU A 161 -0.99 3.06 -7.50
C GLU A 161 -1.04 3.27 -5.99
N PHE A 162 -1.06 4.52 -5.54
CA PHE A 162 -1.19 4.85 -4.12
C PHE A 162 -2.51 4.34 -3.53
N GLU A 163 -3.64 4.61 -4.19
CA GLU A 163 -4.96 4.13 -3.75
C GLU A 163 -5.01 2.61 -3.67
N ALA A 164 -4.42 1.90 -4.64
CA ALA A 164 -4.36 0.44 -4.63
C ALA A 164 -3.57 -0.12 -3.43
N ILE A 165 -2.42 0.48 -3.10
CA ILE A 165 -1.60 0.06 -1.95
C ILE A 165 -2.32 0.40 -0.63
N LEU A 166 -2.98 1.55 -0.55
CA LEU A 166 -3.74 1.96 0.62
C LEU A 166 -4.91 0.99 0.89
N MET A 167 -5.65 0.62 -0.16
CA MET A 167 -6.74 -0.36 -0.05
C MET A 167 -6.25 -1.75 0.37
N ASP A 168 -5.12 -2.23 -0.17
CA ASP A 168 -4.53 -3.51 0.23
C ASP A 168 -4.08 -3.53 1.69
N ARG A 169 -3.56 -2.41 2.20
CA ARG A 169 -3.24 -2.27 3.63
C ARG A 169 -4.49 -2.36 4.49
N ASP A 170 -5.52 -1.55 4.18
CA ASP A 170 -6.74 -1.49 4.98
C ASP A 170 -7.52 -2.82 4.96
N GLN A 171 -7.51 -3.55 3.83
CA GLN A 171 -8.07 -4.90 3.74
C GLN A 171 -7.29 -5.93 4.56
N SER A 172 -5.97 -5.84 4.59
CA SER A 172 -5.16 -6.73 5.43
C SER A 172 -5.37 -6.46 6.92
N ASP A 173 -5.53 -5.20 7.31
CA ASP A 173 -5.78 -4.82 8.70
C ASP A 173 -7.17 -5.31 9.15
N ALA A 174 -8.19 -5.15 8.30
CA ALA A 174 -9.54 -5.68 8.54
C ALA A 174 -9.54 -7.22 8.68
N SER A 175 -8.85 -7.93 7.80
CA SER A 175 -8.74 -9.39 7.84
C SER A 175 -8.03 -9.90 9.10
N GLN A 176 -7.03 -9.15 9.58
CA GLN A 176 -6.32 -9.48 10.83
C GLN A 176 -7.18 -9.24 12.07
N LEU A 177 -8.01 -8.19 12.09
CA LEU A 177 -8.96 -7.93 13.18
C LEU A 177 -9.98 -9.07 13.31
N GLU A 178 -10.47 -9.63 12.21
CA GLU A 178 -11.39 -10.78 12.24
C GLU A 178 -10.74 -12.05 12.81
N ILE A 179 -9.47 -12.30 12.47
CA ILE A 179 -8.69 -13.43 13.00
C ILE A 179 -8.43 -13.25 14.51
N ASN A 180 -8.08 -12.04 14.95
CA ASN A 180 -7.81 -11.75 16.36
C ASN A 180 -9.10 -11.74 17.20
N GLY A 181 -10.20 -11.19 16.69
CA GLY A 181 -11.52 -11.20 17.34
C GLY A 181 -12.13 -12.60 17.50
N SER A 182 -11.81 -13.50 16.56
CA SER A 182 -12.18 -14.92 16.65
C SER A 182 -11.39 -15.68 17.73
N ASN A 183 -10.14 -15.28 17.99
CA ASN A 183 -9.32 -15.85 19.07
C ASN A 183 -9.71 -15.32 20.46
N THR A 184 -10.12 -14.05 20.59
CA THR A 184 -10.59 -13.50 21.88
C THR A 184 -11.96 -14.04 22.29
N SER A 185 -12.81 -14.40 21.32
CA SER A 185 -14.14 -14.96 21.60
C SER A 185 -14.13 -16.41 22.13
N LYS A 186 -12.98 -17.10 22.09
CA LYS A 186 -12.81 -18.44 22.67
C LYS A 186 -12.27 -18.45 24.11
N VAL A 187 -11.89 -17.30 24.68
CA VAL A 187 -11.28 -17.20 26.02
C VAL A 187 -12.28 -16.79 27.11
N VAL A 188 -13.53 -16.46 26.76
CA VAL A 188 -14.56 -16.15 27.76
C VAL A 188 -15.56 -17.30 27.86
N LYS A 189 -15.32 -18.23 28.80
CA LYS A 189 -16.38 -18.97 29.48
C LYS A 189 -16.14 -18.90 31.00
N PRO A 190 -17.20 -18.75 31.80
CA PRO A 190 -17.16 -18.47 33.23
C PRO A 190 -16.51 -19.57 34.06
#